data_AF-A0A935TE81-F1
#
_entry.id   AF-A0A935TE81-F1
#
_cell.length_a   1.000
_cell.length_b   1.000
_cell.length_c   1.000
_cell.angle_alpha   90.00
_cell.angle_beta   90.00
_cell.angle_gamma   90.00
#
_symmetry.space_group_name_H-M   'P 1'
#
loop_
_entity.id
_entity.type
_entity.pdbx_description
1 polymer ?
#
loop_
_entity_poly.entity_id
_entity_poly.type
_entity_poly.pdbx_seq_one_letter_code
_entity_poly.pdbx_strand_id
1 'polypeptide(L)'
;MSAKIKYTDEPLGKVQVVPDFLPSPAELAFREEGVKVTLALSKKSIEFFKSEASKHHTQYQRMIRRLLDAYVDGQAPTRQSTQTLRDKAAQRR
;
A
#
# COMPACT_ATOMS: atom_id res chain seq x y z
N MET A 1 -34.28 16.40 1.11
CA MET A 1 -33.98 17.81 1.45
C MET A 1 -32.49 17.93 1.71
N SER A 2 -31.69 18.31 0.72
CA SER A 2 -30.26 18.58 0.91
C SER A 2 -30.09 20.06 1.24
N ALA A 3 -29.64 20.36 2.46
CA ALA A 3 -29.31 21.72 2.84
C ALA A 3 -28.10 22.19 2.01
N LYS A 4 -28.26 23.26 1.24
CA LYS A 4 -27.16 23.88 0.50
C LYS A 4 -26.23 24.56 1.50
N ILE A 5 -24.98 24.12 1.56
CA ILE A 5 -23.93 24.75 2.36
C ILE A 5 -23.74 26.17 1.81
N LYS A 6 -23.96 27.17 2.66
CA LYS A 6 -23.70 28.59 2.35
C LYS A 6 -22.35 28.93 2.93
N TYR A 7 -21.40 29.20 2.05
CA TYR A 7 -20.08 29.68 2.45
C TYR A 7 -20.17 31.20 2.67
N THR A 8 -19.55 31.68 3.73
CA THR A 8 -19.37 33.10 4.04
C THR A 8 -17.88 33.43 3.94
N ASP A 9 -17.57 34.56 3.31
CA ASP A 9 -16.20 35.03 3.05
C ASP A 9 -15.54 35.58 4.33
N GLU A 10 -15.33 34.71 5.31
CA GLU A 10 -14.64 35.04 6.55
C GLU A 10 -13.13 35.18 6.32
N PRO A 11 -12.45 36.06 7.08
CA PRO A 11 -11.02 36.25 6.94
C PRO A 11 -10.28 34.96 7.31
N LEU A 12 -9.68 34.33 6.29
CA LEU A 12 -8.70 33.27 6.47
C LEU A 12 -7.60 33.84 7.37
N GLY A 13 -7.38 33.23 8.53
CA GLY A 13 -6.47 33.75 9.56
C GLY A 13 -5.00 33.82 9.13
N LYS A 14 -4.06 33.50 10.02
CA LYS A 14 -2.63 33.50 9.66
C LYS A 14 -2.32 32.32 8.75
N VAL A 15 -2.36 32.55 7.44
CA VAL A 15 -2.03 31.54 6.42
C VAL A 15 -0.51 31.43 6.31
N GLN A 16 0.02 30.21 6.40
CA GLN A 16 1.43 29.93 6.11
C GLN A 16 1.50 29.26 4.75
N VAL A 17 2.33 29.79 3.85
CA VAL A 17 2.56 29.18 2.53
C VAL A 17 3.44 27.97 2.74
N VAL A 18 2.89 26.81 2.44
CA VAL A 18 3.57 25.54 2.60
C VAL A 18 4.07 25.10 1.22
N PRO A 19 5.37 24.77 1.05
CA PRO A 19 5.87 24.27 -0.22
C PRO A 19 5.18 22.96 -0.59
N ASP A 20 4.92 22.77 -1.89
CA ASP A 20 4.34 21.53 -2.38
C ASP A 20 5.29 20.37 -2.09
N PHE A 21 4.86 19.50 -1.19
CA PHE A 21 5.60 18.34 -0.69
C PHE A 21 4.91 17.03 -1.05
N LEU A 22 3.87 17.10 -1.88
CA LEU A 22 3.27 15.90 -2.40
C LEU A 22 4.21 15.33 -3.47
N PRO A 23 4.67 14.07 -3.31
CA PRO A 23 5.37 13.39 -4.39
C PRO A 23 4.46 13.32 -5.61
N SER A 24 5.06 13.29 -6.80
CA SER A 24 4.28 13.31 -8.03
C SER A 24 3.29 12.13 -8.06
N PRO A 25 2.12 12.23 -8.72
CA PRO A 25 1.17 11.12 -8.80
C PRO A 25 1.79 9.81 -9.31
N ALA A 26 2.86 9.91 -10.12
CA ALA A 26 3.63 8.77 -10.60
C ALA A 26 4.48 8.11 -9.50
N GLU A 27 5.05 8.91 -8.58
CA GLU A 27 5.79 8.42 -7.40
C GLU A 27 4.86 7.83 -6.33
N LEU A 28 3.61 8.34 -6.24
CA LEU A 28 2.57 7.75 -5.38
C LEU A 28 2.05 6.42 -5.93
N ALA A 29 2.09 6.23 -7.25
CA ALA A 29 1.66 5.00 -7.89
C ALA A 29 2.75 3.93 -7.80
N PHE A 30 2.95 3.36 -6.61
CA PHE A 30 3.84 2.21 -6.39
C PHE A 30 3.35 1.03 -7.26
N ARG A 31 3.97 0.84 -8.42
CA ARG A 31 3.69 -0.28 -9.33
C ARG A 31 4.66 -1.40 -9.00
N GLU A 32 4.14 -2.47 -8.39
CA GLU A 32 4.91 -3.71 -8.21
C GLU A 32 5.26 -4.30 -9.59
N GLU A 33 6.55 -4.58 -9.82
CA GLU A 33 7.03 -5.25 -11.02
C GLU A 33 6.52 -6.71 -11.03
N GLY A 34 5.51 -6.98 -11.85
CA GLY A 34 4.87 -8.29 -11.92
C GLY A 34 5.48 -9.21 -12.98
N VAL A 35 6.11 -10.31 -12.56
CA VAL A 35 6.47 -11.42 -13.47
C VAL A 35 5.26 -12.34 -13.67
N LYS A 36 4.91 -12.60 -14.93
CA LYS A 36 3.81 -13.52 -15.26
C LYS A 36 4.30 -14.96 -15.22
N VAL A 37 3.62 -15.78 -14.44
CA VAL A 37 3.83 -17.23 -14.36
C VAL A 37 2.51 -17.96 -14.54
N THR A 38 2.55 -19.17 -15.11
CA THR A 38 1.37 -20.04 -15.25
C THR A 38 1.41 -21.10 -14.16
N LEU A 39 0.43 -21.11 -13.27
CA LEU A 39 0.30 -22.06 -12.16
C LEU A 39 -1.05 -22.78 -12.24
N ALA A 40 -1.06 -24.09 -12.06
CA ALA A 40 -2.29 -24.87 -11.90
C ALA A 40 -2.81 -24.71 -10.46
N LEU A 41 -4.06 -24.25 -10.32
CA LEU A 41 -4.76 -24.13 -9.04
C LEU A 41 -5.96 -25.07 -8.99
N SER A 42 -6.31 -25.54 -7.79
CA SER A 42 -7.49 -26.40 -7.61
C SER A 42 -8.78 -25.64 -7.92
N LYS A 43 -9.80 -26.35 -8.42
CA LYS A 43 -11.13 -25.77 -8.70
C LYS A 43 -11.74 -25.12 -7.45
N LYS A 44 -11.62 -25.78 -6.29
CA LYS A 44 -12.06 -25.29 -4.98
C LYS A 44 -11.44 -23.94 -4.64
N SER A 45 -10.14 -23.80 -4.83
CA SER A 45 -9.42 -22.54 -4.55
C SER A 45 -9.91 -21.40 -5.44
N ILE A 46 -10.10 -21.67 -6.74
CA ILE A 46 -10.59 -20.65 -7.68
C ILE A 46 -12.01 -20.20 -7.36
N GLU A 47 -12.90 -21.12 -7.01
CA GLU A 47 -14.29 -20.79 -6.62
C GLU A 47 -14.34 -19.91 -5.37
N PHE A 48 -13.49 -20.19 -4.37
CA PHE A 48 -13.36 -19.37 -3.17
C PHE A 48 -12.93 -17.93 -3.51
N PHE A 49 -11.86 -17.75 -4.30
CA PHE A 49 -11.40 -16.40 -4.62
C PHE A 49 -12.38 -15.64 -5.52
N LYS A 50 -13.12 -16.32 -6.40
CA LYS A 50 -14.17 -15.66 -7.21
C LYS A 50 -15.31 -15.14 -6.36
N SER A 51 -15.76 -15.92 -5.37
CA SER A 51 -16.86 -15.49 -4.50
C SER A 51 -16.44 -14.32 -3.60
N GLU A 52 -15.24 -14.37 -3.02
CA GLU A 52 -14.72 -13.27 -2.21
C GLU A 52 -14.43 -12.01 -3.04
N ALA A 53 -13.84 -12.15 -4.22
CA ALA A 53 -13.57 -11.02 -5.10
C ALA A 53 -14.84 -10.25 -5.49
N SER A 54 -15.96 -10.97 -5.68
CA SER A 54 -17.26 -10.38 -5.99
C SER A 54 -17.82 -9.55 -4.81
N LYS A 55 -17.60 -10.01 -3.57
CA LYS A 55 -18.02 -9.29 -2.36
C LYS A 55 -17.21 -8.02 -2.10
N HIS A 56 -15.90 -8.08 -2.37
CA HIS A 56 -14.95 -6.99 -2.10
C HIS A 56 -14.69 -6.09 -3.30
N HIS A 57 -15.47 -6.22 -4.40
CA HIS A 57 -15.34 -5.45 -5.63
C HIS A 57 -13.90 -5.39 -6.18
N THR A 58 -13.22 -6.53 -6.19
CA THR A 58 -11.83 -6.64 -6.62
C THR A 58 -11.65 -7.79 -7.62
N GLN A 59 -10.45 -7.93 -8.18
CA GLN A 59 -10.11 -9.03 -9.07
C GLN A 59 -9.59 -10.22 -8.26
N TYR A 60 -10.10 -11.42 -8.52
CA TYR A 60 -9.67 -12.63 -7.80
C TYR A 60 -8.16 -12.91 -7.97
N GLN A 61 -7.56 -12.54 -9.11
CA GLN A 61 -6.12 -12.63 -9.34
C GLN A 61 -5.31 -11.72 -8.40
N ARG A 62 -5.86 -10.56 -8.02
CA ARG A 62 -5.22 -9.66 -7.06
C ARG A 62 -5.19 -10.29 -5.66
N MET A 63 -6.27 -10.95 -5.26
CA MET A 63 -6.32 -11.68 -3.98
C MET A 63 -5.30 -12.82 -3.94
N ILE A 64 -5.18 -13.59 -5.03
CA ILE A 64 -4.20 -14.68 -5.12
C ILE A 64 -2.77 -14.15 -5.00
N ARG A 65 -2.43 -13.06 -5.71
CA ARG A 65 -1.10 -12.44 -5.61
C ARG A 65 -0.78 -12.01 -4.18
N ARG A 66 -1.70 -11.29 -3.54
CA ARG A 66 -1.51 -10.80 -2.16
C ARG A 66 -1.36 -11.92 -1.15
N LEU A 67 -2.03 -13.06 -1.35
CA LEU A 67 -1.87 -14.22 -0.48
C LEU A 67 -0.45 -14.81 -0.61
N LEU A 68 0.08 -14.89 -1.84
CA LEU A 68 1.44 -15.39 -2.08
C LEU A 68 2.48 -14.44 -1.48
N ASP A 69 2.32 -13.14 -1.68
CA ASP A 69 3.21 -12.13 -1.10
C ASP A 69 3.23 -12.24 0.43
N ALA A 70 2.04 -12.25 1.06
CA ALA A 70 1.92 -12.37 2.51
C ALA A 70 2.50 -13.69 3.08
N TYR A 71 2.39 -14.78 2.33
CA TYR A 71 3.00 -16.05 2.71
C TYR A 71 4.54 -15.97 2.68
N VAL A 72 5.11 -15.36 1.64
CA VAL A 72 6.57 -15.18 1.54
C VAL A 72 7.08 -14.23 2.61
N ASP A 73 6.39 -13.13 2.87
CA ASP A 73 6.74 -12.16 3.92
C ASP A 73 6.78 -12.81 5.31
N GLY A 74 5.87 -13.75 5.58
CA GLY A 74 5.85 -14.52 6.83
C GLY A 74 6.96 -15.58 6.94
N GLN A 75 7.55 -16.01 5.82
CA GLN A 75 8.60 -17.04 5.78
C GLN A 75 10.01 -16.46 5.63
N ALA A 76 10.13 -15.25 5.09
CA ALA A 76 11.40 -14.55 5.02
C ALA A 76 11.87 -14.27 6.46
N PRO A 77 12.99 -14.85 6.94
CA PRO A 77 13.51 -14.47 8.23
C PRO A 77 13.83 -12.98 8.14
N THR A 78 13.19 -12.17 9.00
CA THR A 78 13.48 -10.75 9.16
C THR A 78 14.98 -10.58 9.41
N ARG A 79 15.77 -10.40 8.35
CA ARG A 79 17.18 -9.99 8.42
C ARG A 79 17.23 -8.48 8.67
N GLN A 80 16.61 -8.00 9.73
CA GLN A 80 16.71 -6.58 10.09
C GLN A 80 16.77 -6.39 11.60
N SER A 81 17.99 -6.17 12.12
CA SER A 81 18.29 -5.30 13.28
C SER A 81 19.78 -5.21 13.66
N THR A 82 20.75 -5.56 12.80
CA THR A 82 22.18 -5.43 13.15
C THR A 82 22.93 -4.27 12.50
N GLN A 83 22.31 -3.51 11.58
CA GLN A 83 22.99 -2.38 10.92
C GLN A 83 22.85 -1.04 11.64
N THR A 84 21.77 -0.80 12.40
CA THR A 84 21.56 0.48 13.10
C THR A 84 22.35 0.66 14.41
N LEU A 85 23.13 -0.34 14.83
CA LEU A 85 23.99 -0.25 16.03
C LEU A 85 25.47 -0.01 15.72
N ARG A 86 25.92 -0.15 14.47
CA ARG A 86 27.35 0.09 14.13
C ARG A 86 27.67 1.56 13.89
N ASP A 87 26.74 2.35 13.32
CA ASP A 87 27.01 3.76 13.04
C ASP A 87 27.00 4.64 14.30
N LYS A 88 26.21 4.30 15.32
CA LYS A 88 26.24 5.02 16.62
C LYS A 88 27.50 4.77 17.45
N ALA A 89 28.26 3.70 17.17
CA ALA A 89 29.50 3.40 17.88
C ALA A 89 30.73 4.09 17.24
N ALA A 90 30.65 4.47 15.96
CA ALA A 90 31.73 5.19 15.26
C ALA A 90 31.69 6.71 15.49
N GLN A 91 30.58 7.28 15.95
CA GLN A 91 30.42 8.71 16.25
C GLN A 91 30.72 9.10 17.70
N ARG A 92 31.22 8.16 18.52
CA ARG A 92 31.60 8.39 19.92
C ARG A 92 33.09 8.17 20.21
N ARG A 93 33.96 8.27 19.21
CA ARG A 93 35.42 8.26 19.38
C ARG A 93 36.04 9.53 18.82
#